data_AF-A0A961HD38-F1
#
_entry.id   AF-A0A961HD38-F1
#
_cell.length_a   1.000
_cell.length_b   1.000
_cell.length_c   1.000
_cell.angle_alpha   90.00
_cell.angle_beta   90.00
_cell.angle_gamma   90.00
#
_symmetry.space_group_name_H-M   'P 1'
#
loop_
_entity.id
_entity.type
_entity.pdbx_description
1 polymer ?
#
loop_
_entity_poly.entity_id
_entity_poly.type
_entity_poly.pdbx_seq_one_letter_code
_entity_poly.pdbx_strand_id
1 'polypeptide(L)'
;MEPDFDVLIIGSGFGGSVSALRLTEKGYRVGVVEAGRRFADHEFAKTSWRVRDFVWAPFLGCYGIQRIHLLRNALILAGAGVGGGSLNYANTLYVPPDPFFNDKQWSHITDWRSELMPHYDQATRMLGVVKNPTFTDADRIMKDLADEMGVGDTFTPTPVGVFFGADGKKQPGQTVPDPFFGGVGPARTGCIECGECMTGCRHGAKNTLVKNYLALAETAGAQVIPMTTVTRFSQRGDGVWEVRTKRTGRRIPRRGKTYTAKHVILAAGTYGTQTLLFRMRDEGLLRLSPKLGVLTRTNSESIVGAQTLKVDPDLDLTHGVAITSSIHPTSDTHIEPCRYGKGSNAMGLLQTLMTDGAGPEGTDVPRWKQMLRSAIRHPWQSTKVFIPRRWSERAVIALVMQNLDNSITTFTKRGILGRRMTSKQGHGEPNPTWIPVANRATRRIAEKIDGIAAGSWGELFNIPMTAHFLGGAPIGDSAETGVIDPYHRVYGYP
;
A
#
# COMPACT_ATOMS: atom_id res chain seq x y z
N MET A 1 -39.05 -7.27 5.21
CA MET A 1 -38.10 -8.36 4.90
C MET A 1 -36.86 -8.11 5.71
N GLU A 2 -36.38 -9.12 6.41
CA GLU A 2 -35.11 -9.02 7.14
C GLU A 2 -33.96 -8.88 6.14
N PRO A 3 -33.00 -7.95 6.35
CA PRO A 3 -31.89 -7.78 5.43
C PRO A 3 -30.96 -9.00 5.47
N ASP A 4 -30.24 -9.26 4.36
CA ASP A 4 -29.27 -10.35 4.23
C ASP A 4 -28.20 -10.29 5.35
N PHE A 5 -27.80 -9.08 5.74
CA PHE A 5 -26.80 -8.82 6.78
C PHE A 5 -27.25 -7.68 7.71
N ASP A 6 -26.74 -7.67 8.93
CA ASP A 6 -26.82 -6.46 9.77
C ASP A 6 -25.81 -5.43 9.28
N VAL A 7 -24.59 -5.87 8.96
CA VAL A 7 -23.53 -5.01 8.41
C VAL A 7 -22.91 -5.65 7.17
N LEU A 8 -22.87 -4.89 6.06
CA LEU A 8 -22.17 -5.28 4.85
C LEU A 8 -20.94 -4.40 4.62
N ILE A 9 -19.77 -5.01 4.62
CA ILE A 9 -18.47 -4.34 4.47
C ILE A 9 -18.01 -4.48 3.03
N ILE A 10 -17.65 -3.36 2.39
CA ILE A 10 -17.15 -3.34 1.01
C ILE A 10 -15.63 -3.27 1.05
N GLY A 11 -14.96 -4.37 0.74
CA GLY A 11 -13.50 -4.49 0.78
C GLY A 11 -12.99 -5.18 2.04
N SER A 12 -11.95 -6.00 1.87
CA SER A 12 -11.41 -6.88 2.91
C SER A 12 -9.99 -6.53 3.38
N GLY A 13 -9.54 -5.28 3.12
CA GLY A 13 -8.26 -4.77 3.61
C GLY A 13 -8.27 -4.50 5.12
N PHE A 14 -7.26 -3.76 5.63
CA PHE A 14 -7.10 -3.51 7.08
C PHE A 14 -8.38 -3.02 7.75
N GLY A 15 -8.95 -1.88 7.34
CA GLY A 15 -10.19 -1.36 7.94
C GLY A 15 -11.39 -2.31 7.83
N GLY A 16 -11.51 -3.05 6.73
CA GLY A 16 -12.63 -3.98 6.51
C GLY A 16 -12.52 -5.23 7.38
N SER A 17 -11.32 -5.79 7.51
CA SER A 17 -11.07 -6.98 8.33
C SER A 17 -11.22 -6.70 9.82
N VAL A 18 -10.72 -5.56 10.30
CA VAL A 18 -10.89 -5.14 11.70
C VAL A 18 -12.37 -4.95 12.01
N SER A 19 -13.08 -4.22 11.16
CA SER A 19 -14.53 -4.02 11.31
C SER A 19 -15.28 -5.36 11.32
N ALA A 20 -14.92 -6.28 10.43
CA ALA A 20 -15.56 -7.59 10.34
C ALA A 20 -15.41 -8.38 11.64
N LEU A 21 -14.20 -8.46 12.19
CA LEU A 21 -13.96 -9.16 13.45
C LEU A 21 -14.75 -8.52 14.59
N ARG A 22 -14.59 -7.20 14.81
CA ARG A 22 -15.17 -6.51 15.97
C ARG A 22 -16.70 -6.50 15.96
N LEU A 23 -17.32 -6.47 14.77
CA LEU A 23 -18.78 -6.55 14.65
C LEU A 23 -19.27 -7.99 14.85
N THR A 24 -18.54 -8.98 14.36
CA THR A 24 -18.92 -10.39 14.55
C THR A 24 -18.79 -10.79 16.01
N GLU A 25 -17.75 -10.32 16.72
CA GLU A 25 -17.60 -10.49 18.18
C GLU A 25 -18.78 -9.89 18.97
N LYS A 26 -19.45 -8.87 18.44
CA LYS A 26 -20.66 -8.27 19.01
C LYS A 26 -21.96 -9.00 18.61
N GLY A 27 -21.88 -10.09 17.85
CA GLY A 27 -23.04 -10.90 17.43
C GLY A 27 -23.79 -10.39 16.20
N TYR A 28 -23.24 -9.42 15.45
CA TYR A 28 -23.87 -8.97 14.20
C TYR A 28 -23.70 -10.01 13.08
N ARG A 29 -24.69 -10.12 12.19
CA ARG A 29 -24.54 -10.88 10.93
C ARG A 29 -23.74 -10.03 9.94
N VAL A 30 -22.48 -10.40 9.72
CA VAL A 30 -21.53 -9.61 8.93
C VAL A 30 -21.25 -10.26 7.58
N GLY A 31 -21.37 -9.48 6.50
CA GLY A 31 -20.91 -9.83 5.16
C GLY A 31 -19.72 -8.96 4.74
N VAL A 32 -18.76 -9.51 4.02
CA VAL A 32 -17.61 -8.79 3.46
C VAL A 32 -17.52 -9.07 1.96
N VAL A 33 -17.71 -8.05 1.12
CA VAL A 33 -17.65 -8.19 -0.34
C VAL A 33 -16.27 -7.77 -0.84
N GLU A 34 -15.55 -8.70 -1.49
CA GLU A 34 -14.21 -8.45 -2.02
C GLU A 34 -14.18 -8.64 -3.54
N ALA A 35 -13.63 -7.64 -4.25
CA ALA A 35 -13.48 -7.71 -5.69
C ALA A 35 -12.44 -8.75 -6.10
N GLY A 36 -11.39 -8.91 -5.31
CA GLY A 36 -10.30 -9.85 -5.52
C GLY A 36 -10.60 -11.30 -5.19
N ARG A 37 -9.64 -12.14 -5.57
CA ARG A 37 -9.59 -13.58 -5.30
C ARG A 37 -9.17 -13.86 -3.85
N ARG A 38 -9.56 -15.02 -3.30
CA ARG A 38 -8.93 -15.61 -2.12
C ARG A 38 -7.72 -16.44 -2.54
N PHE A 39 -6.61 -16.30 -1.84
CA PHE A 39 -5.36 -17.02 -2.13
C PHE A 39 -5.03 -17.97 -0.99
N ALA A 40 -4.71 -19.22 -1.32
CA ALA A 40 -3.87 -20.04 -0.45
C ALA A 40 -2.39 -19.63 -0.61
N ASP A 41 -1.54 -20.01 0.34
CA ASP A 41 -0.12 -19.60 0.33
C ASP A 41 0.61 -20.08 -0.94
N HIS A 42 0.43 -21.35 -1.35
CA HIS A 42 1.07 -21.91 -2.54
C HIS A 42 0.57 -21.31 -3.87
N GLU A 43 -0.47 -20.50 -3.78
CA GLU A 43 -1.28 -20.02 -4.89
C GLU A 43 -0.88 -18.60 -5.33
N PHE A 44 -0.03 -17.91 -4.54
CA PHE A 44 0.61 -16.67 -4.96
C PHE A 44 1.65 -16.92 -6.06
N ALA A 45 1.93 -15.89 -6.86
CA ALA A 45 2.87 -15.96 -7.96
C ALA A 45 4.27 -16.35 -7.45
N LYS A 46 4.84 -17.44 -7.99
CA LYS A 46 6.23 -17.85 -7.70
C LYS A 46 7.24 -16.75 -8.03
N THR A 47 6.98 -15.98 -9.09
CA THR A 47 7.73 -14.77 -9.44
C THR A 47 6.79 -13.76 -10.08
N SER A 48 7.18 -12.48 -10.09
CA SER A 48 6.41 -11.42 -10.75
C SER A 48 6.23 -11.61 -12.27
N TRP A 49 6.98 -12.50 -12.92
CA TRP A 49 6.80 -12.87 -14.34
C TRP A 49 5.56 -13.73 -14.59
N ARG A 50 4.96 -14.34 -13.56
CA ARG A 50 3.64 -14.97 -13.64
C ARG A 50 2.57 -13.88 -13.68
N VAL A 51 2.57 -13.06 -14.73
CA VAL A 51 1.78 -11.81 -14.83
C VAL A 51 0.28 -12.05 -14.56
N ARG A 52 -0.28 -13.19 -15.00
CA ARG A 52 -1.69 -13.53 -14.76
C ARG A 52 -2.02 -13.73 -13.27
N ASP A 53 -1.04 -14.20 -12.50
CA ASP A 53 -1.16 -14.52 -11.07
C ASP A 53 -0.59 -13.41 -10.17
N PHE A 54 0.21 -12.49 -10.73
CA PHE A 54 0.80 -11.36 -10.02
C PHE A 54 0.02 -10.06 -10.23
N VAL A 55 -0.37 -9.72 -11.46
CA VAL A 55 -1.02 -8.45 -11.81
C VAL A 55 -2.55 -8.57 -11.73
N TRP A 56 -3.18 -7.54 -11.16
CA TRP A 56 -4.63 -7.35 -11.15
C TRP A 56 -5.09 -6.59 -12.40
N ALA A 57 -5.55 -7.32 -13.41
CA ALA A 57 -6.17 -6.78 -14.61
C ALA A 57 -7.32 -7.71 -15.05
N PRO A 58 -8.46 -7.72 -14.32
CA PRO A 58 -9.47 -8.76 -14.45
C PRO A 58 -10.15 -8.78 -15.84
N PHE A 59 -10.16 -7.65 -16.57
CA PHE A 59 -10.67 -7.59 -17.95
C PHE A 59 -9.76 -8.26 -18.99
N LEU A 60 -8.51 -8.56 -18.61
CA LEU A 60 -7.51 -9.33 -19.35
C LEU A 60 -7.36 -10.76 -18.81
N GLY A 61 -8.16 -11.15 -17.80
CA GLY A 61 -8.05 -12.45 -17.15
C GLY A 61 -6.85 -12.59 -16.21
N CYS A 62 -6.27 -11.47 -15.75
CA CYS A 62 -5.24 -11.45 -14.70
C CYS A 62 -5.90 -11.10 -13.35
N TYR A 63 -5.72 -11.95 -12.35
CA TYR A 63 -6.40 -11.85 -11.05
C TYR A 63 -5.40 -11.88 -9.88
N GLY A 64 -4.16 -11.43 -10.13
CA GLY A 64 -3.12 -11.38 -9.12
C GLY A 64 -3.28 -10.27 -8.09
N ILE A 65 -2.34 -10.21 -7.14
CA ILE A 65 -2.44 -9.32 -5.98
C ILE A 65 -1.99 -7.88 -6.24
N GLN A 66 -1.17 -7.63 -7.26
CA GLN A 66 -0.61 -6.32 -7.56
C GLN A 66 -1.56 -5.50 -8.43
N ARG A 67 -2.19 -4.49 -7.84
CA ARG A 67 -3.04 -3.53 -8.53
C ARG A 67 -2.27 -2.24 -8.80
N ILE A 68 -2.50 -1.65 -9.96
CA ILE A 68 -1.87 -0.40 -10.38
C ILE A 68 -2.96 0.54 -10.89
N HIS A 69 -3.00 1.76 -10.35
CA HIS A 69 -3.91 2.82 -10.78
C HIS A 69 -3.13 4.02 -11.28
N LEU A 70 -3.50 4.54 -12.44
CA LEU A 70 -2.94 5.78 -12.97
C LEU A 70 -3.91 6.94 -12.69
N LEU A 71 -3.43 7.94 -11.98
CA LEU A 71 -4.03 9.27 -11.90
C LEU A 71 -3.19 10.26 -12.73
N ARG A 72 -3.69 11.48 -12.92
CA ARG A 72 -2.97 12.51 -13.68
C ARG A 72 -1.62 12.87 -13.05
N ASN A 73 -1.52 12.82 -11.72
CA ASN A 73 -0.36 13.28 -10.96
C ASN A 73 0.33 12.17 -10.17
N ALA A 74 -0.12 10.92 -10.25
CA ALA A 74 0.48 9.81 -9.49
C ALA A 74 0.18 8.45 -10.12
N LEU A 75 1.14 7.53 -10.00
CA LEU A 75 0.94 6.11 -10.23
C LEU A 75 0.83 5.40 -8.87
N ILE A 76 -0.30 4.75 -8.60
CA ILE A 76 -0.62 4.17 -7.29
C ILE A 76 -0.51 2.65 -7.35
N LEU A 77 0.27 2.08 -6.44
CA LEU A 77 0.35 0.64 -6.20
C LEU A 77 -0.62 0.25 -5.06
N ALA A 78 -1.35 -0.85 -5.23
CA ALA A 78 -2.31 -1.34 -4.23
C ALA A 78 -2.43 -2.86 -4.25
N GLY A 79 -3.05 -3.43 -3.22
CA GLY A 79 -3.37 -4.86 -3.14
C GLY A 79 -4.74 -5.20 -3.72
N ALA A 80 -4.89 -6.41 -4.24
CA ALA A 80 -6.16 -6.98 -4.69
C ALA A 80 -6.31 -8.43 -4.22
N GLY A 81 -7.42 -8.73 -3.54
CA GLY A 81 -7.65 -10.06 -2.99
C GLY A 81 -8.29 -9.99 -1.62
N VAL A 82 -8.75 -11.14 -1.12
CA VAL A 82 -9.19 -11.26 0.26
C VAL A 82 -8.00 -10.94 1.17
N GLY A 83 -8.12 -9.90 1.99
CA GLY A 83 -7.01 -9.34 2.77
C GLY A 83 -6.38 -8.07 2.19
N GLY A 84 -6.80 -7.63 1.00
CA GLY A 84 -6.40 -6.35 0.39
C GLY A 84 -4.88 -6.11 0.35
N GLY A 85 -4.44 -4.92 0.77
CA GLY A 85 -3.03 -4.52 0.79
C GLY A 85 -2.13 -5.40 1.66
N SER A 86 -2.68 -6.13 2.65
CA SER A 86 -1.85 -7.04 3.46
C SER A 86 -1.23 -8.17 2.61
N LEU A 87 -1.78 -8.46 1.43
CA LEU A 87 -1.24 -9.49 0.53
C LEU A 87 0.08 -9.06 -0.11
N ASN A 88 0.30 -7.77 -0.42
CA ASN A 88 1.47 -7.28 -1.14
C ASN A 88 2.22 -6.10 -0.48
N TYR A 89 1.84 -5.64 0.71
CA TYR A 89 2.66 -4.70 1.47
C TYR A 89 3.96 -5.33 2.01
N ALA A 90 4.92 -4.47 2.35
CA ALA A 90 6.26 -4.83 2.82
C ALA A 90 6.36 -5.11 4.33
N ASN A 91 5.25 -4.97 5.08
CA ASN A 91 5.09 -5.28 6.51
C ASN A 91 5.63 -4.26 7.52
N THR A 92 6.08 -3.07 7.11
CA THR A 92 6.50 -2.04 8.06
C THR A 92 5.30 -1.43 8.79
N LEU A 93 5.39 -1.32 10.12
CA LEU A 93 4.27 -0.98 11.01
C LEU A 93 4.72 0.03 12.08
N TYR A 94 4.89 1.29 11.67
CA TYR A 94 5.24 2.39 12.57
C TYR A 94 4.01 3.03 13.21
N VAL A 95 4.20 3.54 14.43
CA VAL A 95 3.29 4.52 15.01
C VAL A 95 3.72 5.91 14.52
N PRO A 96 2.79 6.75 14.00
CA PRO A 96 3.12 8.09 13.57
C PRO A 96 3.69 8.97 14.71
N PRO A 97 4.52 9.99 14.39
CA PRO A 97 5.01 10.94 15.38
C PRO A 97 3.95 11.98 15.78
N ASP A 98 4.25 12.80 16.80
CA ASP A 98 3.34 13.83 17.34
C ASP A 98 2.71 14.79 16.32
N PRO A 99 3.40 15.24 15.25
CA PRO A 99 2.78 16.11 14.25
C PRO A 99 1.53 15.51 13.60
N PHE A 100 1.43 14.18 13.47
CA PHE A 100 0.23 13.52 12.95
C PHE A 100 -0.97 13.69 13.89
N PHE A 101 -0.78 13.46 15.18
CA PHE A 101 -1.87 13.53 16.16
C PHE A 101 -2.36 14.97 16.37
N ASN A 102 -1.43 15.93 16.29
CA ASN A 102 -1.70 17.35 16.52
C ASN A 102 -1.99 18.13 15.23
N ASP A 103 -2.17 17.45 14.09
CA ASP A 103 -2.44 18.11 12.81
C ASP A 103 -3.68 19.01 12.91
N LYS A 104 -3.54 20.27 12.47
CA LYS A 104 -4.59 21.29 12.53
C LYS A 104 -5.87 20.88 11.80
N GLN A 105 -5.77 19.93 10.85
CA GLN A 105 -6.89 19.36 10.14
C GLN A 105 -7.94 18.75 11.09
N TRP A 106 -7.53 18.14 12.20
CA TRP A 106 -8.45 17.37 13.06
C TRP A 106 -8.19 17.52 14.56
N SER A 107 -7.11 18.16 14.99
CA SER A 107 -6.75 18.24 16.42
C SER A 107 -7.76 18.98 17.31
N HIS A 108 -8.66 19.77 16.72
CA HIS A 108 -9.75 20.44 17.43
C HIS A 108 -10.95 19.51 17.73
N ILE A 109 -11.01 18.31 17.13
CA ILE A 109 -12.13 17.38 17.29
C ILE A 109 -12.01 16.61 18.61
N THR A 110 -10.80 16.11 18.91
CA THR A 110 -10.49 15.25 20.06
C THR A 110 -8.97 15.19 20.25
N ASP A 111 -8.52 14.68 21.40
CA ASP A 111 -7.12 14.28 21.59
C ASP A 111 -6.88 12.94 20.91
N TRP A 112 -6.46 13.00 19.64
CA TRP A 112 -6.22 11.81 18.81
C TRP A 112 -5.12 10.91 19.34
N ARG A 113 -4.12 11.44 20.06
CA ARG A 113 -3.10 10.59 20.66
C ARG A 113 -3.76 9.73 21.73
N SER A 114 -4.46 10.35 22.67
CA SER A 114 -5.14 9.61 23.74
C SER A 114 -6.19 8.64 23.19
N GLU A 115 -6.96 9.03 22.17
CA GLU A 115 -8.01 8.21 21.58
C GLU A 115 -7.45 7.00 20.79
N LEU A 116 -6.40 7.20 19.98
CA LEU A 116 -5.90 6.16 19.08
C LEU A 116 -4.86 5.25 19.72
N MET A 117 -4.12 5.68 20.75
CA MET A 117 -3.04 4.87 21.32
C MET A 117 -3.48 3.48 21.83
N PRO A 118 -4.63 3.31 22.49
CA PRO A 118 -5.14 1.97 22.83
C PRO A 118 -5.37 1.09 21.59
N HIS A 119 -5.79 1.69 20.48
CA HIS A 119 -5.99 0.98 19.22
C HIS A 119 -4.68 0.65 18.51
N TYR A 120 -3.66 1.51 18.60
CA TYR A 120 -2.30 1.20 18.12
C TYR A 120 -1.70 0.03 18.88
N ASP A 121 -1.84 -0.01 20.21
CA ASP A 121 -1.39 -1.13 21.03
C ASP A 121 -2.12 -2.44 20.65
N GLN A 122 -3.45 -2.41 20.55
CA GLN A 122 -4.22 -3.57 20.08
C GLN A 122 -3.80 -4.02 18.67
N ALA A 123 -3.58 -3.09 17.73
CA ALA A 123 -3.14 -3.41 16.38
C ALA A 123 -1.72 -4.00 16.36
N THR A 124 -0.83 -3.48 17.20
CA THR A 124 0.55 -3.97 17.37
C THR A 124 0.55 -5.42 17.85
N ARG A 125 -0.28 -5.75 18.85
CA ARG A 125 -0.44 -7.11 19.36
C ARG A 125 -1.07 -8.05 18.33
N MET A 126 -2.17 -7.64 17.70
CA MET A 126 -2.86 -8.46 16.70
C MET A 126 -2.00 -8.74 15.47
N LEU A 127 -1.27 -7.74 14.97
CA LEU A 127 -0.38 -7.91 13.80
C LEU A 127 0.93 -8.61 14.16
N GLY A 128 1.21 -8.82 15.46
CA GLY A 128 2.41 -9.52 15.91
C GLY A 128 3.67 -8.74 15.58
N VAL A 129 3.65 -7.42 15.81
CA VAL A 129 4.76 -6.53 15.44
C VAL A 129 6.00 -6.86 16.25
N VAL A 130 7.10 -7.13 15.56
CA VAL A 130 8.43 -7.35 16.14
C VAL A 130 9.46 -6.52 15.40
N LYS A 131 10.58 -6.17 16.04
CA LYS A 131 11.72 -5.60 15.33
C LYS A 131 12.33 -6.66 14.42
N ASN A 132 12.66 -6.29 13.19
CA ASN A 132 13.38 -7.17 12.28
C ASN A 132 14.69 -7.66 12.94
N PRO A 133 14.89 -8.97 13.15
CA PRO A 133 16.01 -9.50 13.93
C PRO A 133 17.30 -9.67 13.13
N THR A 134 17.26 -9.45 11.81
CA THR A 134 18.35 -9.82 10.91
C THR A 134 18.98 -8.59 10.28
N PHE A 135 20.29 -8.47 10.40
CA PHE A 135 21.10 -7.49 9.71
C PHE A 135 21.62 -8.09 8.39
N THR A 136 21.25 -7.48 7.27
CA THR A 136 21.51 -7.95 5.90
C THR A 136 22.53 -7.06 5.18
N ASP A 137 22.97 -7.46 3.98
CA ASP A 137 23.87 -6.62 3.16
C ASP A 137 23.26 -5.27 2.81
N ALA A 138 21.95 -5.22 2.56
CA ALA A 138 21.24 -3.96 2.36
C ALA A 138 21.30 -3.07 3.62
N ASP A 139 21.26 -3.67 4.81
CA ASP A 139 21.37 -2.92 6.08
C ASP A 139 22.77 -2.37 6.31
N ARG A 140 23.82 -3.13 5.94
CA ARG A 140 25.20 -2.65 5.92
C ARG A 140 25.33 -1.41 5.05
N ILE A 141 24.83 -1.47 3.82
CA ILE A 141 24.86 -0.33 2.88
C ILE A 141 24.10 0.88 3.45
N MET A 142 22.91 0.66 4.03
CA MET A 142 22.10 1.73 4.61
C MET A 142 22.74 2.35 5.85
N LYS A 143 23.39 1.54 6.70
CA LYS A 143 24.11 2.02 7.87
C LYS A 143 25.34 2.83 7.45
N ASP A 144 26.13 2.33 6.51
CA ASP A 144 27.29 3.06 5.99
C ASP A 144 26.88 4.38 5.30
N LEU A 145 25.72 4.40 4.63
CA LEU A 145 25.12 5.61 4.09
C LEU A 145 24.75 6.60 5.20
N ALA A 146 24.08 6.13 6.26
CA ALA A 146 23.67 6.97 7.38
C ALA A 146 24.88 7.58 8.10
N ASP A 147 25.91 6.78 8.37
CA ASP A 147 27.16 7.20 8.99
C ASP A 147 27.85 8.29 8.12
N GLU A 148 27.91 8.12 6.80
CA GLU A 148 28.47 9.12 5.86
C GLU A 148 27.63 10.39 5.74
N MET A 149 26.31 10.28 5.93
CA MET A 149 25.40 11.42 5.95
C MET A 149 25.36 12.12 7.32
N GLY A 150 26.08 11.63 8.33
CA GLY A 150 26.09 12.20 9.68
C GLY A 150 24.81 11.93 10.48
N VAL A 151 24.03 10.91 10.10
CA VAL A 151 22.74 10.53 10.72
C VAL A 151 22.70 9.06 11.14
N GLY A 152 23.88 8.48 11.44
CA GLY A 152 24.04 7.07 11.83
C GLY A 152 23.24 6.66 13.05
N ASP A 153 22.99 7.60 13.96
CA ASP A 153 22.15 7.45 15.16
C ASP A 153 20.66 7.22 14.85
N THR A 154 20.22 7.59 13.63
CA THR A 154 18.84 7.36 13.17
C THR A 154 18.62 5.98 12.56
N PHE A 155 19.69 5.20 12.32
CA PHE A 155 19.58 3.86 11.78
C PHE A 155 18.85 2.93 12.76
N THR A 156 17.76 2.32 12.31
CA THR A 156 16.98 1.40 13.16
C THR A 156 16.42 0.21 12.36
N PRO A 157 16.38 -1.00 12.95
CA PRO A 157 15.61 -2.10 12.39
C PRO A 157 14.12 -1.75 12.34
N THR A 158 13.44 -2.14 11.26
CA THR A 158 12.04 -1.82 11.07
C THR A 158 11.13 -2.66 11.99
N PRO A 159 10.02 -2.10 12.51
CA PRO A 159 8.96 -2.87 13.12
C PRO A 159 8.15 -3.59 12.02
N VAL A 160 8.06 -4.92 12.08
CA VAL A 160 7.44 -5.75 11.04
C VAL A 160 6.39 -6.73 11.55
N GLY A 161 5.34 -6.94 10.76
CA GLY A 161 4.29 -7.95 10.99
C GLY A 161 4.64 -9.33 10.41
N VAL A 162 5.76 -9.92 10.84
CA VAL A 162 6.30 -11.18 10.31
C VAL A 162 6.63 -12.14 11.45
N PHE A 163 6.18 -13.38 11.34
CA PHE A 163 6.55 -14.44 12.28
C PHE A 163 7.92 -15.02 11.92
N PHE A 164 8.91 -14.81 12.78
CA PHE A 164 10.26 -15.38 12.61
C PHE A 164 10.44 -16.72 13.35
N GLY A 165 9.65 -16.97 14.40
CA GLY A 165 9.68 -18.18 15.22
C GLY A 165 9.15 -17.89 16.63
N ALA A 166 8.95 -18.93 17.43
CA ALA A 166 8.39 -18.81 18.78
C ALA A 166 9.41 -18.25 19.79
N ASP A 167 8.92 -17.62 20.85
CA ASP A 167 9.72 -17.14 22.00
C ASP A 167 10.91 -16.25 21.62
N GLY A 168 10.75 -15.44 20.56
CA GLY A 168 11.80 -14.55 20.06
C GLY A 168 12.98 -15.26 19.37
N LYS A 169 12.90 -16.58 19.16
CA LYS A 169 13.93 -17.36 18.48
C LYS A 169 13.55 -17.58 17.02
N LYS A 170 14.48 -17.31 16.09
CA LYS A 170 14.27 -17.60 14.67
C LYS A 170 14.17 -19.11 14.45
N GLN A 171 13.12 -19.54 13.75
CA GLN A 171 12.83 -20.94 13.42
C GLN A 171 12.44 -21.04 11.94
N PRO A 172 13.37 -20.77 11.00
CA PRO A 172 13.06 -20.64 9.58
C PRO A 172 12.46 -21.94 9.03
N GLY A 173 11.30 -21.84 8.39
CA GLY A 173 10.61 -22.98 7.78
C GLY A 173 9.90 -23.91 8.78
N GLN A 174 10.00 -23.67 10.08
CA GLN A 174 9.29 -24.46 11.09
C GLN A 174 7.86 -23.96 11.24
N THR A 175 6.89 -24.85 11.05
CA THR A 175 5.49 -24.56 11.30
C THR A 175 5.14 -24.86 12.76
N VAL A 176 4.50 -23.89 13.40
CA VAL A 176 3.95 -24.00 14.75
C VAL A 176 2.43 -23.74 14.70
N PRO A 177 1.66 -24.27 15.67
CA PRO A 177 0.28 -23.84 15.91
C PRO A 177 0.20 -22.31 16.12
N ASP A 178 -1.00 -21.76 16.16
CA ASP A 178 -1.23 -20.31 16.27
C ASP A 178 -0.39 -19.64 17.38
N PRO A 179 0.59 -18.79 16.98
CA PRO A 179 1.47 -18.12 17.93
C PRO A 179 0.92 -16.77 18.40
N PHE A 180 -0.23 -16.30 17.89
CA PHE A 180 -0.69 -14.92 18.10
C PHE A 180 -1.99 -14.82 18.90
N PHE A 181 -2.90 -15.78 18.80
CA PHE A 181 -4.27 -15.64 19.31
C PHE A 181 -4.63 -16.72 20.34
N GLY A 182 -3.65 -17.26 21.06
CA GLY A 182 -3.91 -18.23 22.13
C GLY A 182 -4.43 -19.57 21.62
N GLY A 183 -4.12 -19.94 20.38
CA GLY A 183 -4.44 -21.25 19.81
C GLY A 183 -5.67 -21.28 18.91
N VAL A 184 -6.45 -20.18 18.83
CA VAL A 184 -7.68 -20.13 18.02
C VAL A 184 -7.44 -19.66 16.59
N GLY A 185 -6.27 -19.09 16.31
CA GLY A 185 -5.88 -18.67 14.97
C GLY A 185 -5.33 -19.79 14.09
N PRO A 186 -4.93 -19.47 12.85
CA PRO A 186 -4.25 -20.41 11.99
C PRO A 186 -2.77 -20.57 12.37
N ALA A 187 -2.19 -21.72 12.04
CA ALA A 187 -0.76 -22.00 12.16
C ALA A 187 0.12 -20.96 11.42
N ARG A 188 1.38 -20.86 11.84
CA ARG A 188 2.40 -20.00 11.23
C ARG A 188 3.67 -20.78 10.99
N THR A 189 4.41 -20.36 9.96
CA THR A 189 5.71 -20.93 9.64
C THR A 189 6.75 -19.84 9.75
N GLY A 190 7.87 -20.10 10.43
CA GLY A 190 8.92 -19.10 10.62
C GLY A 190 9.49 -18.61 9.29
N CYS A 191 9.70 -17.29 9.19
CA CYS A 191 10.20 -16.63 7.99
C CYS A 191 11.55 -17.21 7.56
N ILE A 192 11.66 -17.53 6.27
CA ILE A 192 12.91 -17.97 5.63
C ILE A 192 13.67 -16.81 4.96
N GLU A 193 13.18 -15.57 5.12
CA GLU A 193 13.90 -14.35 4.70
C GLU A 193 14.22 -14.30 3.20
N CYS A 194 13.21 -14.64 2.38
CA CYS A 194 13.33 -14.76 0.93
C CYS A 194 12.96 -13.49 0.13
N GLY A 195 12.64 -12.36 0.77
CA GLY A 195 12.26 -11.12 0.09
C GLY A 195 10.93 -11.15 -0.69
N GLU A 196 10.16 -12.25 -0.65
CA GLU A 196 8.93 -12.42 -1.45
C GLU A 196 7.69 -11.68 -0.89
N CYS A 197 7.85 -10.79 0.11
CA CYS A 197 6.72 -10.20 0.83
C CYS A 197 5.73 -9.46 -0.09
N MET A 198 6.24 -8.76 -1.11
CA MET A 198 5.43 -7.96 -2.03
C MET A 198 4.84 -8.77 -3.22
N THR A 199 5.35 -9.97 -3.47
CA THR A 199 4.76 -10.92 -4.44
C THR A 199 3.73 -11.86 -3.83
N GLY A 200 3.55 -11.75 -2.50
CA GLY A 200 2.69 -12.63 -1.71
C GLY A 200 3.54 -13.67 -0.98
N CYS A 201 3.40 -13.75 0.34
CA CYS A 201 4.17 -14.70 1.14
C CYS A 201 3.64 -16.12 0.93
N ARG A 202 4.40 -16.94 0.20
CA ARG A 202 4.08 -18.35 -0.07
C ARG A 202 4.44 -19.31 1.06
N HIS A 203 5.05 -18.77 2.11
CA HIS A 203 5.66 -19.55 3.18
C HIS A 203 4.91 -19.42 4.51
N GLY A 204 3.82 -18.67 4.56
CA GLY A 204 2.98 -18.57 5.77
C GLY A 204 3.54 -17.74 6.93
N ALA A 205 4.69 -17.08 6.75
CA ALA A 205 5.34 -16.26 7.77
C ALA A 205 4.72 -14.86 7.94
N LYS A 206 4.22 -14.28 6.85
CA LYS A 206 3.65 -12.93 6.84
C LYS A 206 2.29 -12.96 7.53
N ASN A 207 2.06 -12.10 8.52
CA ASN A 207 0.83 -12.10 9.31
C ASN A 207 -0.31 -11.36 8.59
N THR A 208 -0.64 -11.84 7.38
CA THR A 208 -1.67 -11.26 6.50
C THR A 208 -3.05 -11.34 7.14
N LEU A 209 -3.96 -10.50 6.68
CA LEU A 209 -5.30 -10.42 7.25
C LEU A 209 -6.10 -11.71 7.09
N VAL A 210 -5.83 -12.49 6.03
CA VAL A 210 -6.43 -13.82 5.79
C VAL A 210 -6.04 -14.83 6.88
N LYS A 211 -4.91 -14.62 7.54
CA LYS A 211 -4.44 -15.44 8.65
C LYS A 211 -4.68 -14.77 10.02
N ASN A 212 -5.17 -13.52 10.03
CA ASN A 212 -5.31 -12.69 11.21
C ASN A 212 -6.80 -12.31 11.37
N TYR A 213 -7.14 -11.02 11.36
CA TYR A 213 -8.48 -10.50 11.55
C TYR A 213 -9.57 -11.22 10.73
N LEU A 214 -9.33 -11.54 9.44
CA LEU A 214 -10.34 -12.25 8.65
C LEU A 214 -10.48 -13.72 9.04
N ALA A 215 -9.38 -14.40 9.39
CA ALA A 215 -9.46 -15.79 9.86
C ALA A 215 -10.35 -15.87 11.12
N LEU A 216 -10.12 -14.95 12.06
CA LEU A 216 -10.88 -14.88 13.30
C LEU A 216 -12.34 -14.48 13.03
N ALA A 217 -12.58 -13.49 12.15
CA ALA A 217 -13.92 -13.05 11.81
C ALA A 217 -14.74 -14.16 11.15
N GLU A 218 -14.15 -14.90 10.19
CA GLU A 218 -14.83 -16.03 9.53
C GLU A 218 -15.10 -17.18 10.49
N THR A 219 -14.14 -17.48 11.38
CA THR A 219 -14.32 -18.49 12.45
C THR A 219 -15.49 -18.10 13.38
N ALA A 220 -15.66 -16.81 13.65
CA ALA A 220 -16.76 -16.28 14.44
C ALA A 220 -18.09 -16.12 13.66
N GLY A 221 -18.11 -16.37 12.34
CA GLY A 221 -19.34 -16.40 11.53
C GLY A 221 -19.46 -15.31 10.44
N ALA A 222 -18.48 -14.44 10.26
CA ALA A 222 -18.47 -13.48 9.16
C ALA A 222 -18.41 -14.18 7.79
N GLN A 223 -19.14 -13.67 6.80
CA GLN A 223 -19.16 -14.25 5.46
C GLN A 223 -18.36 -13.41 4.46
N VAL A 224 -17.23 -13.92 3.99
CA VAL A 224 -16.44 -13.27 2.93
C VAL A 224 -16.89 -13.74 1.55
N ILE A 225 -17.22 -12.80 0.67
CA ILE A 225 -17.75 -13.02 -0.69
C ILE A 225 -16.70 -12.53 -1.69
N PRO A 226 -15.72 -13.38 -2.09
CA PRO A 226 -14.67 -13.00 -3.03
C PRO A 226 -15.19 -12.87 -4.47
N MET A 227 -14.35 -12.35 -5.36
CA MET A 227 -14.62 -12.21 -6.80
C MET A 227 -15.92 -11.47 -7.12
N THR A 228 -16.30 -10.53 -6.25
CA THR A 228 -17.56 -9.80 -6.30
C THR A 228 -17.28 -8.31 -6.17
N THR A 229 -17.56 -7.55 -7.23
CA THR A 229 -17.33 -6.11 -7.27
C THR A 229 -18.62 -5.36 -7.02
N VAL A 230 -18.65 -4.52 -5.97
CA VAL A 230 -19.74 -3.56 -5.77
C VAL A 230 -19.71 -2.51 -6.87
N THR A 231 -20.86 -2.23 -7.45
CA THR A 231 -21.01 -1.24 -8.53
C THR A 231 -21.82 -0.03 -8.11
N ARG A 232 -22.85 -0.24 -7.28
CA ARG A 232 -23.75 0.80 -6.76
C ARG A 232 -24.26 0.42 -5.38
N PHE A 233 -24.59 1.42 -4.58
CA PHE A 233 -25.36 1.26 -3.35
C PHE A 233 -26.22 2.50 -3.09
N SER A 234 -27.35 2.31 -2.44
CA SER A 234 -28.29 3.37 -2.08
C SER A 234 -29.14 2.94 -0.90
N GLN A 235 -29.62 3.90 -0.11
CA GLN A 235 -30.55 3.63 0.98
C GLN A 235 -31.98 3.71 0.47
N ARG A 236 -32.81 2.74 0.87
CA ARG A 236 -34.25 2.73 0.61
C ARG A 236 -34.97 3.67 1.57
N GLY A 237 -36.26 3.94 1.29
CA GLY A 237 -37.11 4.75 2.16
C GLY A 237 -37.34 4.18 3.56
N ASP A 238 -37.11 2.88 3.77
CA ASP A 238 -37.20 2.20 5.08
C ASP A 238 -35.84 2.12 5.80
N GLY A 239 -34.81 2.82 5.31
CA GLY A 239 -33.49 2.88 5.94
C GLY A 239 -32.56 1.71 5.61
N VAL A 240 -33.03 0.66 4.95
CA VAL A 240 -32.20 -0.48 4.53
C VAL A 240 -31.35 -0.09 3.31
N TRP A 241 -30.07 -0.46 3.33
CA TRP A 241 -29.16 -0.28 2.21
C TRP A 241 -29.29 -1.41 1.20
N GLU A 242 -29.36 -1.07 -0.08
CA GLU A 242 -29.22 -2.00 -1.20
C GLU A 242 -27.83 -1.85 -1.82
N VAL A 243 -27.07 -2.95 -1.90
CA VAL A 243 -25.72 -2.97 -2.46
C VAL A 243 -25.71 -3.87 -3.69
N ARG A 244 -25.62 -3.26 -4.88
CA ARG A 244 -25.58 -3.95 -6.16
C ARG A 244 -24.16 -4.39 -6.49
N THR A 245 -24.04 -5.65 -6.87
CA THR A 245 -22.74 -6.26 -7.21
C THR A 245 -22.70 -6.77 -8.63
N LYS A 246 -21.51 -7.17 -9.08
CA LYS A 246 -21.30 -8.02 -10.26
C LYS A 246 -20.12 -8.96 -10.00
N ARG A 247 -20.09 -10.10 -10.69
CA ARG A 247 -18.90 -10.96 -10.69
C ARG A 247 -17.72 -10.22 -11.34
N THR A 248 -16.57 -10.25 -10.70
CA THR A 248 -15.36 -9.56 -11.17
C THR A 248 -14.85 -10.16 -12.48
N GLY A 249 -14.34 -9.29 -13.37
CA GLY A 249 -13.70 -9.67 -14.65
C GLY A 249 -14.62 -10.05 -15.81
N ARG A 250 -15.93 -10.19 -15.62
CA ARG A 250 -16.85 -10.46 -16.74
C ARG A 250 -17.14 -9.19 -17.56
N ARG A 251 -16.96 -9.30 -18.89
CA ARG A 251 -17.28 -8.24 -19.88
C ARG A 251 -18.79 -8.08 -20.09
N ILE A 252 -19.54 -9.20 -20.09
CA ILE A 252 -21.00 -9.19 -20.21
C ILE A 252 -21.60 -9.30 -18.79
N PRO A 253 -22.33 -8.27 -18.32
CA PRO A 253 -22.98 -8.32 -17.02
C PRO A 253 -24.13 -9.32 -17.07
N ARG A 254 -23.96 -10.52 -16.52
CA ARG A 254 -25.12 -11.23 -15.94
C ARG A 254 -25.62 -10.40 -14.76
N ARG A 255 -26.94 -10.38 -14.51
CA ARG A 255 -27.53 -9.75 -13.31
C ARG A 255 -26.72 -10.21 -12.09
N GLY A 256 -25.97 -9.30 -11.49
CA GLY A 256 -25.30 -9.60 -10.23
C GLY A 256 -26.32 -9.66 -9.09
N LYS A 257 -25.88 -10.11 -7.92
CA LYS A 257 -26.73 -10.14 -6.73
C LYS A 257 -26.81 -8.73 -6.12
N THR A 258 -27.99 -8.37 -5.65
CA THR A 258 -28.16 -7.24 -4.72
C THR A 258 -28.19 -7.82 -3.32
N TYR A 259 -27.36 -7.28 -2.43
CA TYR A 259 -27.39 -7.59 -1.02
C TYR A 259 -28.08 -6.45 -0.26
N THR A 260 -28.74 -6.78 0.84
CA THR A 260 -29.39 -5.83 1.72
C THR A 260 -28.72 -5.81 3.08
N ALA A 261 -28.58 -4.62 3.68
CA ALA A 261 -27.98 -4.48 5.01
C ALA A 261 -28.55 -3.30 5.80
N LYS A 262 -28.51 -3.37 7.14
CA LYS A 262 -28.85 -2.22 8.00
C LYS A 262 -27.77 -1.15 7.95
N HIS A 263 -26.50 -1.56 7.92
CA HIS A 263 -25.35 -0.67 7.79
C HIS A 263 -24.42 -1.13 6.66
N VAL A 264 -23.74 -0.16 6.03
CA VAL A 264 -22.71 -0.42 5.01
C VAL A 264 -21.42 0.28 5.41
N ILE A 265 -20.31 -0.47 5.45
CA ILE A 265 -18.97 0.07 5.73
C ILE A 265 -18.16 0.10 4.43
N LEU A 266 -17.58 1.25 4.10
CA LEU A 266 -16.74 1.42 2.91
C LEU A 266 -15.26 1.22 3.25
N ALA A 267 -14.75 0.01 3.03
CA ALA A 267 -13.37 -0.39 3.28
C ALA A 267 -12.62 -0.81 1.98
N ALA A 268 -12.97 -0.21 0.84
CA ALA A 268 -12.48 -0.59 -0.49
C ALA A 268 -11.08 -0.03 -0.82
N GLY A 269 -10.34 0.39 0.22
CA GLY A 269 -9.13 1.21 0.11
C GLY A 269 -9.43 2.63 -0.38
N THR A 270 -8.47 3.53 -0.22
CA THR A 270 -8.59 4.96 -0.56
C THR A 270 -9.16 5.18 -1.97
N TYR A 271 -8.53 4.56 -2.99
CA TYR A 271 -8.96 4.71 -4.39
C TYR A 271 -10.36 4.11 -4.64
N GLY A 272 -10.64 2.92 -4.10
CA GLY A 272 -11.89 2.21 -4.32
C GLY A 272 -13.08 2.90 -3.65
N THR A 273 -12.91 3.32 -2.40
CA THR A 273 -13.92 4.05 -1.63
C THR A 273 -14.26 5.38 -2.30
N GLN A 274 -13.25 6.18 -2.67
CA GLN A 274 -13.50 7.44 -3.38
C GLN A 274 -14.18 7.22 -4.74
N THR A 275 -13.74 6.23 -5.51
CA THR A 275 -14.37 5.91 -6.82
C THR A 275 -15.84 5.55 -6.67
N LEU A 276 -16.20 4.78 -5.63
CA LEU A 276 -17.56 4.41 -5.32
C LEU A 276 -18.39 5.63 -4.88
N LEU A 277 -17.91 6.41 -3.91
CA LEU A 277 -18.59 7.61 -3.41
C LEU A 277 -18.82 8.63 -4.53
N PHE A 278 -17.80 8.90 -5.35
CA PHE A 278 -17.94 9.78 -6.51
C PHE A 278 -19.00 9.29 -7.49
N ARG A 279 -19.05 7.98 -7.76
CA ARG A 279 -20.08 7.41 -8.62
C ARG A 279 -21.48 7.60 -8.01
N MET A 280 -21.64 7.35 -6.71
CA MET A 280 -22.95 7.49 -6.06
C MET A 280 -23.45 8.94 -6.08
N ARG A 281 -22.54 9.90 -5.85
CA ARG A 281 -22.84 11.33 -6.01
C ARG A 281 -23.21 11.70 -7.44
N ASP A 282 -22.39 11.29 -8.40
CA ASP A 282 -22.56 11.67 -9.81
C ASP A 282 -23.79 11.03 -10.47
N GLU A 283 -24.26 9.90 -9.95
CA GLU A 283 -25.51 9.24 -10.34
C GLU A 283 -26.72 9.74 -9.54
N GLY A 284 -26.54 10.67 -8.59
CA GLY A 284 -27.61 11.22 -7.77
C GLY A 284 -28.15 10.27 -6.68
N LEU A 285 -27.44 9.17 -6.40
CA LEU A 285 -27.82 8.19 -5.39
C LEU A 285 -27.51 8.66 -3.97
N LEU A 286 -26.46 9.46 -3.81
CA LEU A 286 -26.08 10.05 -2.52
C LEU A 286 -25.79 11.55 -2.66
N ARG A 287 -26.15 12.33 -1.64
CA ARG A 287 -25.81 13.73 -1.47
C ARG A 287 -24.61 13.81 -0.54
N LEU A 288 -23.42 13.92 -1.12
CA LEU A 288 -22.17 13.89 -0.36
C LEU A 288 -21.58 15.28 -0.17
N SER A 289 -20.84 15.46 0.91
CA SER A 289 -20.08 16.68 1.20
C SER A 289 -19.23 17.14 -0.01
N PRO A 290 -19.10 18.46 -0.24
CA PRO A 290 -18.19 19.01 -1.25
C PRO A 290 -16.71 18.70 -0.96
N LYS A 291 -16.37 18.23 0.25
CA LYS A 291 -15.00 17.85 0.64
C LYS A 291 -14.58 16.47 0.13
N LEU A 292 -15.46 15.72 -0.55
CA LEU A 292 -15.09 14.46 -1.18
C LEU A 292 -13.96 14.65 -2.20
N GLY A 293 -12.86 13.95 -1.97
CA GLY A 293 -11.63 13.96 -2.77
C GLY A 293 -10.57 14.95 -2.31
N VAL A 294 -10.90 15.89 -1.42
CA VAL A 294 -9.95 16.85 -0.84
C VAL A 294 -9.06 16.15 0.19
N LEU A 295 -7.84 16.65 0.38
CA LEU A 295 -6.83 16.07 1.29
C LEU A 295 -6.52 14.60 0.95
N THR A 296 -6.45 14.29 -0.34
CA THR A 296 -5.90 13.01 -0.79
C THR A 296 -4.37 13.13 -0.81
N ARG A 297 -3.66 12.25 -0.11
CA ARG A 297 -2.19 12.31 0.01
C ARG A 297 -1.52 11.12 -0.69
N THR A 298 -0.29 11.33 -1.16
CA THR A 298 0.58 10.31 -1.78
C THR A 298 1.85 10.05 -0.97
N ASN A 299 1.83 10.43 0.32
CA ASN A 299 2.95 10.31 1.27
C ASN A 299 4.27 10.97 0.83
N SER A 300 4.20 11.96 -0.08
CA SER A 300 5.36 12.62 -0.72
C SER A 300 6.49 11.64 -1.03
N GLU A 301 6.14 10.57 -1.71
CA GLU A 301 7.00 9.40 -1.87
C GLU A 301 7.80 9.43 -3.17
N SER A 302 9.04 8.97 -3.11
CA SER A 302 9.88 8.64 -4.25
C SER A 302 10.37 7.20 -4.15
N ILE A 303 10.18 6.43 -5.21
CA ILE A 303 10.63 5.04 -5.33
C ILE A 303 11.73 5.01 -6.39
N VAL A 304 12.96 5.09 -5.92
CA VAL A 304 14.20 5.10 -6.72
C VAL A 304 15.05 3.90 -6.33
N GLY A 305 16.11 3.59 -7.07
CA GLY A 305 16.94 2.43 -6.75
C GLY A 305 18.35 2.53 -7.25
N ALA A 306 19.24 1.76 -6.65
CA ALA A 306 20.59 1.53 -7.13
C ALA A 306 20.72 0.07 -7.53
N GLN A 307 21.48 -0.21 -8.59
CA GLN A 307 21.72 -1.59 -9.00
C GLN A 307 23.16 -1.85 -9.46
N THR A 308 23.66 -3.03 -9.12
CA THR A 308 24.90 -3.56 -9.65
C THR A 308 24.74 -3.96 -11.13
N LEU A 309 25.86 -3.99 -11.85
CA LEU A 309 25.89 -4.27 -13.30
C LEU A 309 25.84 -5.77 -13.62
N LYS A 310 26.21 -6.59 -12.64
CA LYS A 310 26.17 -8.06 -12.60
C LYS A 310 25.81 -8.50 -11.18
N VAL A 311 25.28 -9.70 -11.02
CA VAL A 311 25.11 -10.26 -9.67
C VAL A 311 26.48 -10.52 -9.09
N ASP A 312 26.70 -10.00 -7.89
CA ASP A 312 27.89 -10.21 -7.09
C ASP A 312 27.62 -11.37 -6.12
N PRO A 313 28.41 -12.46 -6.14
CA PRO A 313 28.23 -13.57 -5.21
C PRO A 313 28.48 -13.20 -3.75
N ASP A 314 29.23 -12.12 -3.48
CA ASP A 314 29.61 -11.69 -2.13
C ASP A 314 28.66 -10.60 -1.56
N LEU A 315 27.57 -10.29 -2.30
CA LEU A 315 26.56 -9.31 -1.92
C LEU A 315 25.14 -9.86 -2.16
N ASP A 316 24.46 -10.36 -1.13
CA ASP A 316 23.09 -10.88 -1.25
C ASP A 316 22.05 -9.79 -0.93
N LEU A 317 21.64 -9.07 -1.98
CA LEU A 317 20.60 -8.03 -1.91
C LEU A 317 19.16 -8.57 -1.78
N THR A 318 18.98 -9.89 -1.75
CA THR A 318 17.67 -10.54 -1.68
C THR A 318 17.35 -11.20 -0.34
N HIS A 319 18.36 -11.38 0.51
CA HIS A 319 18.19 -11.92 1.85
C HIS A 319 17.46 -10.92 2.75
N GLY A 320 16.50 -11.41 3.53
CA GLY A 320 15.71 -10.62 4.48
C GLY A 320 14.21 -10.60 4.17
N VAL A 321 13.46 -9.89 5.00
CA VAL A 321 12.12 -9.41 4.64
C VAL A 321 12.21 -8.28 3.61
N ALA A 322 11.09 -7.85 3.02
CA ALA A 322 11.13 -6.82 1.97
C ALA A 322 11.81 -5.52 2.42
N ILE A 323 11.57 -5.08 3.67
CA ILE A 323 12.17 -3.89 4.28
C ILE A 323 12.70 -4.26 5.67
N THR A 324 14.01 -4.10 5.89
CA THR A 324 14.72 -4.60 7.09
C THR A 324 15.14 -3.52 8.09
N SER A 325 15.44 -2.32 7.60
CA SER A 325 15.88 -1.18 8.40
C SER A 325 15.34 0.13 7.84
N SER A 326 15.65 1.23 8.52
CA SER A 326 15.41 2.57 8.01
C SER A 326 16.38 3.59 8.57
N ILE A 327 16.47 4.74 7.90
CA ILE A 327 17.25 5.90 8.34
C ILE A 327 16.41 7.18 8.18
N HIS A 328 16.73 8.23 8.95
CA HIS A 328 16.08 9.54 8.86
C HIS A 328 17.11 10.63 8.53
N PRO A 329 17.35 10.92 7.22
CA PRO A 329 18.27 11.97 6.81
C PRO A 329 17.92 13.36 7.33
N THR A 330 16.64 13.61 7.55
CA THR A 330 16.07 14.82 8.12
C THR A 330 14.88 14.43 8.99
N SER A 331 14.37 15.35 9.82
CA SER A 331 13.20 15.09 10.69
C SER A 331 11.93 14.74 9.92
N ASP A 332 11.84 15.14 8.65
CA ASP A 332 10.69 14.95 7.78
C ASP A 332 10.93 13.92 6.66
N THR A 333 12.14 13.38 6.51
CA THR A 333 12.47 12.38 5.46
C THR A 333 12.82 11.04 6.07
N HIS A 334 12.28 9.97 5.48
CA HIS A 334 12.50 8.58 5.89
C HIS A 334 12.92 7.76 4.68
N ILE A 335 14.00 6.97 4.82
CA ILE A 335 14.50 6.08 3.75
C ILE A 335 14.54 4.64 4.23
N GLU A 336 13.98 3.73 3.44
CA GLU A 336 13.94 2.30 3.71
C GLU A 336 14.49 1.48 2.51
N PRO A 337 15.39 0.51 2.73
CA PRO A 337 15.84 -0.40 1.68
C PRO A 337 14.77 -1.46 1.42
N CYS A 338 14.19 -1.43 0.23
CA CYS A 338 13.16 -2.34 -0.23
C CYS A 338 13.71 -3.33 -1.27
N ARG A 339 13.24 -4.59 -1.21
CA ARG A 339 13.67 -5.66 -2.14
C ARG A 339 12.53 -6.56 -2.60
N TYR A 340 12.76 -7.23 -3.72
CA TYR A 340 11.92 -8.33 -4.21
C TYR A 340 12.70 -9.66 -4.10
N GLY A 341 11.99 -10.76 -3.88
CA GLY A 341 12.58 -12.09 -3.82
C GLY A 341 13.19 -12.55 -5.16
N LYS A 342 14.15 -13.49 -5.08
CA LYS A 342 14.90 -14.00 -6.23
C LYS A 342 13.98 -14.38 -7.41
N GLY A 343 14.27 -13.82 -8.59
CA GLY A 343 13.54 -14.09 -9.83
C GLY A 343 12.30 -13.22 -10.08
N SER A 344 11.86 -12.41 -9.10
CA SER A 344 10.73 -11.49 -9.24
C SER A 344 11.13 -10.19 -9.93
N ASN A 345 11.48 -10.29 -11.22
CA ASN A 345 12.13 -9.19 -11.93
C ASN A 345 11.22 -8.32 -12.80
N ALA A 346 9.95 -8.68 -12.99
CA ALA A 346 9.03 -7.90 -13.85
C ALA A 346 8.85 -6.45 -13.38
N MET A 347 9.01 -6.17 -12.08
CA MET A 347 8.91 -4.82 -11.53
C MET A 347 10.09 -3.93 -11.96
N GLY A 348 11.24 -4.51 -12.30
CA GLY A 348 12.36 -3.79 -12.90
C GLY A 348 12.04 -3.17 -14.26
N LEU A 349 10.95 -3.57 -14.94
CA LEU A 349 10.50 -2.90 -16.16
C LEU A 349 10.01 -1.47 -15.93
N LEU A 350 9.67 -1.11 -14.69
CA LEU A 350 9.26 0.24 -14.32
C LEU A 350 10.45 1.20 -14.15
N GLN A 351 11.67 0.66 -14.11
CA GLN A 351 12.90 1.41 -13.88
C GLN A 351 13.37 2.14 -15.14
N THR A 352 14.01 3.29 -14.94
CA THR A 352 14.75 4.05 -15.96
C THR A 352 16.02 4.66 -15.37
N LEU A 353 16.80 5.39 -16.17
CA LEU A 353 17.97 6.13 -15.66
C LEU A 353 17.52 7.24 -14.71
N MET A 354 18.24 7.41 -13.61
CA MET A 354 17.92 8.47 -12.65
C MET A 354 18.06 9.86 -13.30
N THR A 355 17.07 10.72 -13.06
CA THR A 355 17.05 12.11 -13.53
C THR A 355 16.68 13.04 -12.39
N ASP A 356 17.24 14.24 -12.35
CA ASP A 356 16.89 15.26 -11.37
C ASP A 356 15.70 16.11 -11.85
N GLY A 357 14.97 16.69 -10.90
CA GLY A 357 13.94 17.70 -11.16
C GLY A 357 14.53 19.08 -11.42
N ALA A 358 13.67 20.04 -11.77
CA ALA A 358 14.03 21.45 -11.76
C ALA A 358 14.06 21.98 -10.31
N GLY A 359 14.80 23.07 -10.08
CA GLY A 359 14.88 23.73 -8.78
C GLY A 359 16.31 23.99 -8.31
N PRO A 360 16.48 24.60 -7.12
CA PRO A 360 17.78 25.08 -6.64
C PRO A 360 18.86 24.00 -6.52
N GLU A 361 18.47 22.79 -6.12
CA GLU A 361 19.38 21.64 -6.00
C GLU A 361 19.40 20.77 -7.28
N GLY A 362 18.59 21.13 -8.28
CA GLY A 362 18.27 20.33 -9.46
C GLY A 362 18.91 20.86 -10.73
N THR A 363 18.20 20.74 -11.85
CA THR A 363 18.67 21.24 -13.15
C THR A 363 17.52 21.69 -14.04
N ASP A 364 17.75 22.77 -14.80
CA ASP A 364 16.80 23.23 -15.84
C ASP A 364 16.82 22.36 -17.11
N VAL A 365 17.71 21.36 -17.17
CA VAL A 365 17.77 20.43 -18.29
C VAL A 365 16.54 19.52 -18.24
N PRO A 366 15.71 19.46 -19.30
CA PRO A 366 14.59 18.54 -19.36
C PRO A 366 15.01 17.08 -19.08
N ARG A 367 14.25 16.36 -18.26
CA ARG A 367 14.59 14.99 -17.80
C ARG A 367 14.90 14.01 -18.94
N TRP A 368 14.15 14.08 -20.04
CA TRP A 368 14.43 13.25 -21.22
C TRP A 368 15.82 13.52 -21.84
N LYS A 369 16.30 14.77 -21.81
CA LYS A 369 17.66 15.13 -22.24
C LYS A 369 18.70 14.62 -21.24
N GLN A 370 18.41 14.67 -19.94
CA GLN A 370 19.30 14.10 -18.91
C GLN A 370 19.47 12.59 -19.13
N MET A 371 18.36 11.87 -19.35
CA MET A 371 18.37 10.44 -19.66
C MET A 371 19.20 10.14 -20.91
N LEU A 372 18.99 10.88 -22.01
CA LEU A 372 19.76 10.70 -23.24
C LEU A 372 21.26 10.98 -23.03
N ARG A 373 21.62 12.04 -22.30
CA ARG A 373 23.01 12.35 -21.97
C ARG A 373 23.66 11.25 -21.13
N SER A 374 22.95 10.71 -20.14
CA SER A 374 23.42 9.60 -19.32
C SER A 374 23.62 8.34 -20.17
N ALA A 375 22.67 8.02 -21.05
CA ALA A 375 22.76 6.91 -22.00
C ALA A 375 23.97 7.03 -22.95
N ILE A 376 24.30 8.23 -23.41
CA ILE A 376 25.46 8.48 -24.29
C ILE A 376 26.78 8.39 -23.52
N ARG A 377 26.85 8.94 -22.29
CA ARG A 377 28.08 8.94 -21.48
C ARG A 377 28.42 7.57 -20.92
N HIS A 378 27.41 6.78 -20.57
CA HIS A 378 27.55 5.49 -19.92
C HIS A 378 26.74 4.41 -20.66
N PRO A 379 27.04 4.11 -21.94
CA PRO A 379 26.19 3.27 -22.78
C PRO A 379 26.04 1.84 -22.24
N TRP A 380 27.13 1.26 -21.72
CA TRP A 380 27.11 -0.08 -21.15
C TRP A 380 26.31 -0.14 -19.84
N GLN A 381 26.56 0.76 -18.88
CA GLN A 381 25.83 0.81 -17.61
C GLN A 381 24.35 1.11 -17.84
N SER A 382 24.03 2.03 -18.77
CA SER A 382 22.67 2.39 -19.11
C SER A 382 21.90 1.23 -19.74
N THR A 383 22.54 0.45 -20.61
CA THR A 383 21.93 -0.76 -21.18
C THR A 383 21.57 -1.78 -20.08
N LYS A 384 22.39 -1.89 -19.02
CA LYS A 384 22.12 -2.79 -17.88
C LYS A 384 20.92 -2.35 -17.03
N VAL A 385 20.56 -1.07 -17.01
CA VAL A 385 19.35 -0.56 -16.35
C VAL A 385 18.08 -1.10 -16.99
N PHE A 386 18.07 -1.26 -18.30
CA PHE A 386 16.89 -1.72 -19.03
C PHE A 386 16.79 -3.25 -19.16
N ILE A 387 17.78 -4.00 -18.64
CA ILE A 387 17.76 -5.47 -18.65
C ILE A 387 17.21 -5.96 -17.31
N PRO A 388 15.95 -6.46 -17.25
CA PRO A 388 15.36 -6.93 -16.00
C PRO A 388 15.92 -8.30 -15.57
N ARG A 389 16.80 -8.95 -16.34
CA ARG A 389 17.36 -10.25 -15.97
C ARG A 389 18.08 -10.15 -14.62
N ARG A 390 17.68 -10.99 -13.67
CA ARG A 390 18.21 -11.04 -12.29
C ARG A 390 18.20 -9.66 -11.59
N TRP A 391 17.23 -8.81 -11.92
CA TRP A 391 17.12 -7.46 -11.34
C TRP A 391 16.97 -7.48 -9.81
N SER A 392 16.10 -8.35 -9.28
CA SER A 392 15.93 -8.54 -7.83
C SER A 392 17.23 -8.84 -7.10
N GLU A 393 18.16 -9.54 -7.77
CA GLU A 393 19.46 -9.94 -7.21
C GLU A 393 20.55 -8.88 -7.37
N ARG A 394 20.25 -7.76 -8.06
CA ARG A 394 21.21 -6.68 -8.34
C ARG A 394 20.79 -5.35 -7.75
N ALA A 395 19.54 -5.19 -7.31
CA ALA A 395 18.96 -3.90 -6.99
C ALA A 395 18.63 -3.76 -5.51
N VAL A 396 18.96 -2.59 -4.95
CA VAL A 396 18.38 -2.07 -3.70
C VAL A 396 17.47 -0.92 -4.08
N ILE A 397 16.19 -1.02 -3.72
CA ILE A 397 15.21 0.06 -3.93
C ILE A 397 15.26 0.95 -2.68
N ALA A 398 15.45 2.25 -2.86
CA ALA A 398 15.29 3.22 -1.79
C ALA A 398 13.84 3.73 -1.83
N LEU A 399 13.05 3.29 -0.86
CA LEU A 399 11.73 3.83 -0.59
C LEU A 399 11.91 5.10 0.24
N VAL A 400 11.69 6.26 -0.37
CA VAL A 400 11.86 7.56 0.30
C VAL A 400 10.51 8.21 0.50
N MET A 401 10.21 8.59 1.73
CA MET A 401 8.94 9.21 2.11
C MET A 401 9.22 10.52 2.82
N GLN A 402 8.35 11.52 2.62
CA GLN A 402 8.40 12.76 3.37
C GLN A 402 7.07 13.09 4.03
N ASN A 403 7.11 13.56 5.27
CA ASN A 403 5.92 14.06 5.97
C ASN A 403 5.68 15.55 5.67
N LEU A 404 5.57 15.88 4.39
CA LEU A 404 5.23 17.24 3.95
C LEU A 404 3.73 17.48 4.03
N ASP A 405 3.34 18.70 4.40
CA ASP A 405 1.95 19.10 4.37
C ASP A 405 1.49 19.44 2.95
N ASN A 406 1.28 18.41 2.14
CA ASN A 406 0.75 18.52 0.79
C ASN A 406 -0.36 17.50 0.51
N SER A 407 -1.16 17.81 -0.50
CA SER A 407 -2.21 16.91 -0.98
C SER A 407 -2.53 17.16 -2.44
N ILE A 408 -3.14 16.15 -3.06
CA ILE A 408 -3.92 16.29 -4.29
C ILE A 408 -5.40 16.36 -3.96
N THR A 409 -6.17 16.93 -4.88
CA THR A 409 -7.63 16.82 -4.87
C THR A 409 -8.04 15.89 -5.99
N THR A 410 -8.72 14.80 -5.65
CA THR A 410 -9.37 13.94 -6.63
C THR A 410 -10.75 14.48 -6.97
N PHE A 411 -11.17 14.28 -8.22
CA PHE A 411 -12.49 14.69 -8.69
C PHE A 411 -12.86 13.88 -9.93
N THR A 412 -14.11 13.97 -10.34
CA THR A 412 -14.63 13.31 -11.55
C THR A 412 -14.70 14.26 -12.71
N LYS A 413 -14.23 13.82 -13.89
CA LYS A 413 -14.41 14.53 -15.16
C LYS A 413 -15.23 13.67 -16.12
N ARG A 414 -16.20 14.29 -16.81
CA ARG A 414 -16.94 13.64 -17.91
C ARG A 414 -16.07 13.63 -19.16
N GLY A 415 -15.92 12.46 -19.77
CA GLY A 415 -15.30 12.27 -21.07
C GLY A 415 -16.21 11.47 -22.00
N ILE A 416 -15.69 11.11 -23.18
CA ILE A 416 -16.44 10.40 -24.23
C ILE A 416 -16.91 9.02 -23.75
N LEU A 417 -16.09 8.32 -22.96
CA LEU A 417 -16.39 6.99 -22.40
C LEU A 417 -17.10 7.04 -21.03
N GLY A 418 -17.67 8.19 -20.66
CA GLY A 418 -18.32 8.41 -19.37
C GLY A 418 -17.47 9.20 -18.36
N ARG A 419 -17.86 9.15 -17.08
CA ARG A 419 -17.17 9.84 -15.99
C ARG A 419 -16.02 8.99 -15.45
N ARG A 420 -14.87 9.62 -15.22
CA ARG A 420 -13.70 8.99 -14.58
C ARG A 420 -13.14 9.88 -13.48
N MET A 421 -12.57 9.26 -12.44
CA MET A 421 -11.81 9.96 -11.43
C MET A 421 -10.44 10.40 -12.00
N THR A 422 -10.02 11.60 -11.64
CA THR A 422 -8.73 12.22 -11.98
C THR A 422 -8.25 13.05 -10.79
N SER A 423 -7.03 13.57 -10.85
CA SER A 423 -6.43 14.41 -9.81
C SER A 423 -6.03 15.79 -10.33
N LYS A 424 -5.85 16.73 -9.40
CA LYS A 424 -5.16 18.03 -9.55
C LYS A 424 -4.42 18.35 -8.25
N GLN A 425 -3.55 19.36 -8.28
CA GLN A 425 -2.94 19.90 -7.06
C GLN A 425 -4.03 20.30 -6.04
N GLY A 426 -3.79 19.94 -4.78
CA GLY A 426 -4.67 20.22 -3.64
C GLY A 426 -4.08 21.28 -2.73
N HIS A 427 -4.24 21.08 -1.42
CA HIS A 427 -3.71 21.95 -0.37
C HIS A 427 -2.18 21.81 -0.25
N GLY A 428 -1.54 22.89 0.21
CA GLY A 428 -0.12 22.93 0.50
C GLY A 428 0.77 23.02 -0.74
N GLU A 429 2.04 22.69 -0.54
CA GLU A 429 3.04 22.69 -1.61
C GLU A 429 2.70 21.65 -2.68
N PRO A 430 3.17 21.83 -3.93
CA PRO A 430 3.07 20.80 -4.95
C PRO A 430 3.65 19.47 -4.45
N ASN A 431 2.95 18.36 -4.67
CA ASN A 431 3.52 17.05 -4.38
C ASN A 431 4.86 16.93 -5.12
N PRO A 432 5.95 16.57 -4.43
CA PRO A 432 7.27 16.59 -5.02
C PRO A 432 7.31 15.62 -6.20
N THR A 433 7.67 16.14 -7.37
CA THR A 433 7.97 15.34 -8.57
C THR A 433 9.41 14.82 -8.54
N TRP A 434 10.16 15.24 -7.52
CA TRP A 434 11.56 15.00 -7.28
C TRP A 434 11.88 15.29 -5.81
N ILE A 435 12.69 14.43 -5.19
CA ILE A 435 13.17 14.61 -3.82
C ILE A 435 14.70 14.62 -3.89
N PRO A 436 15.38 15.78 -3.72
CA PRO A 436 16.82 15.89 -3.89
C PRO A 436 17.61 14.91 -3.00
N VAL A 437 17.21 14.79 -1.73
CA VAL A 437 17.82 13.88 -0.77
C VAL A 437 17.67 12.41 -1.20
N ALA A 438 16.55 12.03 -1.83
CA ALA A 438 16.35 10.68 -2.35
C ALA A 438 17.36 10.33 -3.46
N ASN A 439 17.55 11.24 -4.42
CA ASN A 439 18.50 11.03 -5.51
C ASN A 439 19.94 11.02 -5.01
N ARG A 440 20.31 11.92 -4.08
CA ARG A 440 21.65 11.92 -3.46
C ARG A 440 21.94 10.63 -2.72
N ALA A 441 21.03 10.20 -1.85
CA ALA A 441 21.15 8.94 -1.11
C ALA A 441 21.31 7.76 -2.08
N THR A 442 20.47 7.69 -3.11
CA THR A 442 20.51 6.59 -4.09
C THR A 442 21.79 6.57 -4.92
N ARG A 443 22.35 7.74 -5.28
CA ARG A 443 23.66 7.83 -5.95
C ARG A 443 24.79 7.32 -5.06
N ARG A 444 24.79 7.68 -3.78
CA ARG A 444 25.75 7.15 -2.80
C ARG A 444 25.61 5.65 -2.60
N ILE A 445 24.37 5.12 -2.55
CA ILE A 445 24.13 3.67 -2.55
C ILE A 445 24.74 3.03 -3.81
N ALA A 446 24.52 3.63 -4.98
CA ALA A 446 25.08 3.11 -6.24
C ALA A 446 26.60 3.10 -6.24
N GLU A 447 27.26 4.14 -5.71
CA GLU A 447 28.71 4.19 -5.55
C GLU A 447 29.23 3.08 -4.63
N LYS A 448 28.56 2.85 -3.49
CA LYS A 448 28.94 1.80 -2.51
C LYS A 448 28.85 0.38 -3.07
N ILE A 449 27.99 0.14 -4.06
CA ILE A 449 27.79 -1.19 -4.67
C ILE A 449 28.47 -1.33 -6.05
N ASP A 450 29.32 -0.39 -6.46
CA ASP A 450 29.91 -0.31 -7.81
C ASP A 450 28.83 -0.45 -8.92
N GLY A 451 27.76 0.31 -8.73
CA GLY A 451 26.52 0.21 -9.49
C GLY A 451 26.11 1.49 -10.19
N ILE A 452 24.85 1.54 -10.59
CA ILE A 452 24.22 2.68 -11.24
C ILE A 452 22.91 3.04 -10.54
N ALA A 453 22.72 4.33 -10.30
CA ALA A 453 21.49 4.88 -9.78
C ALA A 453 20.40 4.93 -10.86
N ALA A 454 19.18 4.66 -10.45
CA ALA A 454 18.04 4.51 -11.33
C ALA A 454 16.78 5.14 -10.73
N GLY A 455 15.94 5.65 -11.63
CA GLY A 455 14.63 6.22 -11.32
C GLY A 455 13.52 5.37 -11.89
N SER A 456 12.34 5.97 -12.03
CA SER A 456 11.17 5.34 -12.65
C SER A 456 10.70 6.07 -13.90
N TRP A 457 10.03 5.36 -14.83
CA TRP A 457 9.50 5.98 -16.05
C TRP A 457 8.55 7.16 -15.78
N GLY A 458 7.82 7.12 -14.67
CA GLY A 458 6.90 8.20 -14.27
C GLY A 458 7.62 9.53 -14.01
N GLU A 459 8.84 9.49 -13.49
CA GLU A 459 9.63 10.70 -13.20
C GLU A 459 9.92 11.52 -14.45
N LEU A 460 10.15 10.88 -15.61
CA LEU A 460 10.35 11.60 -16.88
C LEU A 460 9.16 12.50 -17.26
N PHE A 461 7.97 12.19 -16.74
CA PHE A 461 6.73 12.92 -16.99
C PHE A 461 6.21 13.65 -15.74
N ASN A 462 7.01 13.76 -14.69
CA ASN A 462 6.62 14.36 -13.40
C ASN A 462 5.41 13.66 -12.75
N ILE A 463 5.34 12.34 -12.88
CA ILE A 463 4.32 11.48 -12.28
C ILE A 463 5.02 10.55 -11.29
N PRO A 464 5.11 10.92 -9.99
CA PRO A 464 5.69 10.05 -8.98
C PRO A 464 4.89 8.75 -8.82
N MET A 465 5.59 7.69 -8.44
CA MET A 465 5.00 6.41 -8.09
C MET A 465 4.89 6.31 -6.57
N THR A 466 3.74 5.88 -6.07
CA THR A 466 3.49 5.73 -4.63
C THR A 466 2.81 4.42 -4.29
N ALA A 467 3.22 3.82 -3.17
CA ALA A 467 2.54 2.72 -2.51
C ALA A 467 1.53 3.21 -1.44
N HIS A 468 1.60 4.49 -1.08
CA HIS A 468 0.88 5.10 0.04
C HIS A 468 -0.13 6.14 -0.43
N PHE A 469 -1.28 5.66 -0.92
CA PHE A 469 -2.40 6.52 -1.32
C PHE A 469 -3.44 6.63 -0.21
N LEU A 470 -3.63 7.82 0.36
CA LEU A 470 -4.38 8.06 1.60
C LEU A 470 -5.40 9.21 1.46
N GLY A 471 -6.41 9.26 2.33
CA GLY A 471 -7.33 10.40 2.44
C GLY A 471 -8.45 10.48 1.40
N GLY A 472 -8.88 11.69 1.06
CA GLY A 472 -9.99 11.97 0.13
C GLY A 472 -11.41 11.72 0.65
N ALA A 473 -11.55 11.29 1.90
CA ALA A 473 -12.77 11.37 2.68
C ALA A 473 -12.40 11.90 4.09
N PRO A 474 -12.00 13.18 4.20
CA PRO A 474 -11.49 13.73 5.45
C PRO A 474 -12.55 13.71 6.55
N ILE A 475 -12.10 13.50 7.79
CA ILE A 475 -12.90 13.74 8.99
C ILE A 475 -13.07 15.26 9.19
N GLY A 476 -14.21 15.67 9.74
CA GLY A 476 -14.47 17.05 10.12
C GLY A 476 -15.59 17.13 11.15
N ASP A 477 -15.74 18.30 11.76
CA ASP A 477 -16.80 18.63 12.73
C ASP A 477 -18.14 19.01 12.08
N SER A 478 -18.17 19.19 10.75
CA SER A 478 -19.39 19.40 9.98
C SER A 478 -19.30 18.87 8.55
N ALA A 479 -20.43 18.84 7.83
CA ALA A 479 -20.48 18.44 6.42
C ALA A 479 -19.73 19.43 5.49
N GLU A 480 -19.53 20.67 5.94
CA GLU A 480 -18.80 21.71 5.24
C GLU A 480 -17.28 21.55 5.40
N THR A 481 -16.82 20.93 6.49
CA THR A 481 -15.38 20.76 6.81
C THR A 481 -14.88 19.34 6.54
N GLY A 482 -15.75 18.32 6.58
CA GLY A 482 -15.41 16.91 6.35
C GLY A 482 -16.43 16.13 5.51
N VAL A 483 -16.05 14.91 5.14
CA VAL A 483 -16.92 13.90 4.51
C VAL A 483 -17.50 12.96 5.56
N ILE A 484 -16.72 12.66 6.60
CA ILE A 484 -17.14 11.82 7.73
C ILE A 484 -17.13 12.62 9.03
N ASP A 485 -18.04 12.26 9.91
CA ASP A 485 -18.14 12.81 11.27
C ASP A 485 -17.10 12.19 12.23
N PRO A 486 -16.99 12.68 13.48
CA PRO A 486 -16.08 12.10 14.48
C PRO A 486 -16.33 10.64 14.83
N TYR A 487 -17.47 10.07 14.42
CA TYR A 487 -17.79 8.66 14.58
C TYR A 487 -17.57 7.85 13.29
N HIS A 488 -16.86 8.43 12.32
CA HIS A 488 -16.55 7.85 11.01
C HIS A 488 -17.76 7.56 10.12
N ARG A 489 -18.90 8.23 10.35
CA ARG A 489 -20.12 8.10 9.55
C ARG A 489 -20.13 9.15 8.46
N VAL A 490 -20.65 8.81 7.28
CA VAL A 490 -20.75 9.80 6.20
C VAL A 490 -21.86 10.80 6.55
N TYR A 491 -21.57 12.10 6.46
CA TYR A 491 -22.57 13.13 6.73
C TYR A 491 -23.84 12.92 5.90
N GLY A 492 -25.00 12.95 6.56
CA GLY A 492 -26.31 12.68 5.95
C GLY A 492 -26.69 11.20 5.85
N TYR A 493 -25.80 10.29 6.28
CA TYR A 493 -25.97 8.84 6.22
C TYR A 493 -25.44 8.17 7.51
N PRO A 494 -26.15 8.32 8.65
CA PRO A 494 -25.71 7.83 9.94
C PRO A 494 -25.67 6.30 10.07
#